data_AF-A0A1G1FCI2-F1
#
_entry.id   AF-A0A1G1FCI2-F1
#
_cell.length_a   1.000
_cell.length_b   1.000
_cell.length_c   1.000
_cell.angle_alpha   90.00
_cell.angle_beta   90.00
_cell.angle_gamma   90.00
#
_symmetry.space_group_name_H-M   'P 1'
#
loop_
_entity.id
_entity.type
_entity.pdbx_description
1 polymer ?
#
loop_
_entity_poly.entity_id
_entity_poly.type
_entity_poly.pdbx_seq_one_letter_code
_entity_poly.pdbx_strand_id
1 'polypeptide(L)'
;MDLTDEKIVEQCLKGDREIYSLLVDKYQQMIYVLAYRMLGDEAAAKDAAQESFISGYLSLRSFRREAKFSSWLTSIALNKCRDMLRGRKDTVSVDDLGDVLPGKGADPEERYRQKENEDVLQEALGKLPDEYREVIVLKHIRGLDYAEIAQTAGVSEGALKIRAWRAREMLRFLLKEGQGTHV
;
A
#
# COMPACT_ATOMS: atom_id res chain seq x y z
N MET A 1 10.46 -24.87 -9.96
CA MET A 1 10.98 -24.97 -8.58
C MET A 1 10.98 -23.55 -8.06
N ASP A 2 10.10 -23.21 -7.12
CA ASP A 2 9.98 -21.82 -6.65
C ASP A 2 11.23 -21.50 -5.80
N LEU A 3 12.05 -20.53 -6.22
CA LEU A 3 13.21 -20.11 -5.44
C LEU A 3 12.74 -19.29 -4.25
N THR A 4 13.35 -19.52 -3.09
CA THR A 4 13.07 -18.67 -1.92
C THR A 4 13.63 -17.26 -2.16
N ASP A 5 13.02 -16.27 -1.51
CA ASP A 5 13.44 -14.88 -1.63
C ASP A 5 14.93 -14.73 -1.29
N GLU A 6 15.39 -15.41 -0.25
CA GLU A 6 16.79 -15.35 0.21
C GLU A 6 17.76 -15.86 -0.86
N LYS A 7 17.38 -16.91 -1.59
CA LYS A 7 18.19 -17.45 -2.69
C LYS A 7 18.22 -16.49 -3.87
N ILE A 8 17.09 -15.88 -4.21
CA ILE A 8 17.03 -14.87 -5.28
C ILE A 8 17.92 -13.68 -4.91
N VAL A 9 17.79 -13.16 -3.68
CA VAL A 9 18.64 -12.08 -3.17
C VAL A 9 20.11 -12.45 -3.22
N GLU A 10 20.49 -13.66 -2.81
CA GLU A 10 21.88 -14.10 -2.85
C GLU A 10 22.46 -14.12 -4.27
N GLN A 11 21.69 -14.58 -5.25
CA GLN A 11 22.11 -14.60 -6.65
C GLN A 11 22.20 -13.18 -7.25
N CYS A 12 21.25 -12.31 -6.92
CA CYS A 12 21.34 -10.88 -7.25
C CYS A 12 22.64 -10.26 -6.75
N LEU A 13 23.02 -10.55 -5.51
CA LEU A 13 24.25 -10.02 -4.90
C LEU A 13 25.53 -10.59 -5.53
N LYS A 14 25.45 -11.79 -6.12
CA LYS A 14 26.52 -12.44 -6.89
C LYS A 14 26.64 -11.90 -8.33
N GLY A 15 25.73 -11.02 -8.76
CA GLY A 15 25.80 -10.32 -10.04
C GLY A 15 24.77 -10.78 -11.08
N ASP A 16 23.95 -11.78 -10.76
CA ASP A 16 22.82 -12.17 -11.62
C ASP A 16 21.69 -11.15 -11.44
N ARG A 17 21.65 -10.13 -12.29
CA ARG A 17 20.68 -9.04 -12.16
C ARG A 17 19.28 -9.45 -12.63
N GLU A 18 19.19 -10.39 -13.56
CA GLU A 18 17.93 -10.78 -14.18
C GLU A 18 17.04 -11.53 -13.19
N ILE A 19 17.64 -12.28 -12.27
CA ILE A 19 16.89 -13.03 -11.26
C ILE A 19 16.09 -12.15 -10.29
N TYR A 20 16.39 -10.84 -10.19
CA TYR A 20 15.59 -9.89 -9.42
C TYR A 20 14.15 -9.77 -9.95
N SER A 21 13.94 -9.99 -11.26
CA SER A 21 12.60 -9.99 -11.87
C SER A 21 11.64 -10.95 -11.18
N LEU A 22 12.12 -12.08 -10.66
CA LEU A 22 11.31 -13.03 -9.91
C LEU A 22 10.73 -12.43 -8.61
N LEU A 23 11.48 -11.54 -7.94
CA LEU A 23 10.98 -10.80 -6.77
C LEU A 23 9.97 -9.73 -7.20
N VAL A 24 10.21 -9.08 -8.34
CA VAL A 24 9.26 -8.12 -8.91
C VAL A 24 7.94 -8.81 -9.22
N ASP A 25 7.97 -9.92 -9.97
CA ASP A 25 6.78 -10.67 -10.35
C ASP A 25 5.97 -11.15 -9.14
N LYS A 26 6.67 -11.61 -8.10
CA LYS A 26 6.07 -12.10 -6.86
C LYS A 26 5.42 -10.99 -6.03
N TYR A 27 6.00 -9.79 -6.02
CA TYR A 27 5.59 -8.72 -5.10
C TYR A 27 4.94 -7.51 -5.76
N GLN A 28 4.91 -7.41 -7.09
CA GLN A 28 4.40 -6.23 -7.80
C GLN A 28 2.97 -5.88 -7.43
N GLN A 29 2.06 -6.88 -7.43
CA GLN A 29 0.67 -6.66 -7.10
C GLN A 29 0.50 -6.23 -5.64
N MET A 30 1.30 -6.85 -4.76
CA MET A 30 1.29 -6.56 -3.33
C MET A 30 1.71 -5.11 -3.03
N ILE A 31 2.78 -4.63 -3.67
CA ILE A 31 3.27 -3.27 -3.52
C ILE A 31 2.35 -2.26 -4.21
N TYR A 32 1.81 -2.60 -5.38
CA TYR A 32 0.82 -1.76 -6.08
C TYR A 32 -0.43 -1.55 -5.23
N VAL A 33 -1.03 -2.62 -4.68
CA VAL A 33 -2.23 -2.51 -3.83
C VAL A 33 -1.93 -1.69 -2.58
N LEU A 34 -0.77 -1.86 -1.95
CA LEU A 34 -0.34 -1.01 -0.84
C LEU A 34 -0.32 0.47 -1.25
N ALA A 35 0.38 0.79 -2.34
CA ALA A 35 0.54 2.16 -2.80
C ALA A 35 -0.81 2.79 -3.20
N TYR A 36 -1.66 2.05 -3.91
CA TYR A 36 -2.99 2.50 -4.30
C TYR A 36 -3.87 2.79 -3.09
N ARG A 37 -3.87 1.91 -2.09
CA ARG A 37 -4.64 2.12 -0.85
C ARG A 37 -4.12 3.29 -0.01
N MET A 38 -2.85 3.67 -0.17
CA MET A 38 -2.25 4.83 0.49
C MET A 38 -2.50 6.15 -0.25
N LEU A 39 -2.39 6.14 -1.59
CA LEU A 39 -2.34 7.33 -2.45
C LEU A 39 -3.67 7.65 -3.12
N GLY A 40 -4.53 6.66 -3.33
CA GLY A 40 -5.83 6.79 -4.00
C GLY A 40 -5.78 7.18 -5.47
N ASP A 41 -4.61 7.13 -6.10
CA ASP A 41 -4.42 7.45 -7.50
C ASP A 41 -3.63 6.33 -8.17
N GLU A 42 -4.12 5.84 -9.32
CA GLU A 42 -3.54 4.70 -10.02
C GLU A 42 -2.17 5.04 -10.61
N ALA A 43 -1.99 6.23 -11.16
CA ALA A 43 -0.72 6.67 -11.73
C ALA A 43 0.35 6.77 -10.64
N ALA A 44 0.07 7.51 -9.57
CA ALA A 44 0.97 7.62 -8.42
C ALA A 44 1.26 6.27 -7.75
N ALA A 45 0.29 5.35 -7.72
CA ALA A 45 0.50 4.02 -7.19
C ALA A 45 1.48 3.18 -8.05
N LYS A 46 1.35 3.25 -9.38
CA LYS A 46 2.29 2.59 -10.31
C LYS A 46 3.70 3.16 -10.17
N ASP A 47 3.82 4.48 -10.13
CA ASP A 47 5.10 5.18 -9.97
C ASP A 47 5.75 4.81 -8.63
N ALA A 48 5.00 4.89 -7.52
CA ALA A 48 5.49 4.50 -6.20
C ALA A 48 5.94 3.04 -6.17
N ALA A 49 5.18 2.12 -6.79
CA ALA A 49 5.55 0.71 -6.85
C ALA A 49 6.84 0.50 -7.66
N GLN A 50 6.94 1.11 -8.84
CA GLN A 50 8.13 1.02 -9.68
C GLN A 50 9.36 1.56 -8.95
N GLU A 51 9.27 2.77 -8.39
CA GLU A 51 10.36 3.37 -7.63
C GLU A 51 10.76 2.53 -6.42
N SER A 52 9.81 1.83 -5.79
CA SER A 52 10.08 0.94 -4.67
C SER A 52 10.93 -0.25 -5.07
N PHE A 53 10.65 -0.88 -6.22
CA PHE A 53 11.49 -1.98 -6.73
C PHE A 53 12.86 -1.49 -7.19
N ILE A 54 12.95 -0.32 -7.84
CA ILE A 54 14.24 0.27 -8.22
C ILE A 54 15.06 0.55 -6.95
N SER A 55 14.47 1.21 -5.96
CA SER A 55 15.12 1.51 -4.68
C SER A 55 15.49 0.23 -3.93
N GLY A 56 14.63 -0.78 -3.94
CA GLY A 56 14.87 -2.09 -3.35
C GLY A 56 16.04 -2.82 -4.03
N TYR A 57 16.15 -2.76 -5.34
CA TYR A 57 17.29 -3.32 -6.05
C TYR A 57 18.60 -2.59 -5.71
N LEU A 58 18.58 -1.25 -5.76
CA LEU A 58 19.78 -0.43 -5.46
C LEU A 58 20.26 -0.59 -4.01
N SER A 59 19.32 -0.77 -3.08
CA SER A 59 19.62 -0.94 -1.65
C SER A 59 19.71 -2.41 -1.23
N LEU A 60 19.66 -3.37 -2.16
CA LEU A 60 19.57 -4.80 -1.85
C LEU A 60 20.73 -5.31 -0.98
N ARG A 61 21.93 -4.73 -1.14
CA ARG A 61 23.10 -5.03 -0.30
C ARG A 61 22.90 -4.69 1.18
N SER A 62 22.01 -3.76 1.49
CA SER A 62 21.69 -3.34 2.85
C SER A 62 20.67 -4.24 3.56
N PHE A 63 20.00 -5.13 2.80
CA PHE A 63 19.01 -6.05 3.35
C PHE A 63 19.69 -7.14 4.20
N ARG A 64 19.61 -6.99 5.52
CA ARG A 64 20.29 -7.86 6.51
C ARG A 64 19.62 -9.20 6.75
N ARG A 65 18.47 -9.48 6.11
CA ARG A 65 17.68 -10.72 6.26
C ARG A 65 17.17 -10.99 7.69
N GLU A 66 17.18 -9.97 8.54
CA GLU A 66 16.60 -10.02 9.89
C GLU A 66 15.07 -9.96 9.86
N ALA A 67 14.50 -9.49 8.76
CA ALA A 67 13.07 -9.48 8.46
C ALA A 67 12.81 -10.13 7.09
N LYS A 68 11.56 -10.51 6.83
CA LYS A 68 11.14 -11.01 5.51
C LYS A 68 11.38 -9.92 4.44
N PHE A 69 11.78 -10.33 3.24
CA PHE A 69 11.97 -9.41 2.11
C PHE A 69 10.70 -8.58 1.84
N SER A 70 9.52 -9.22 1.92
CA SER A 70 8.23 -8.54 1.79
C SER A 70 8.03 -7.40 2.79
N SER A 71 8.46 -7.56 4.03
CA SER A 71 8.33 -6.53 5.09
C SER A 71 9.32 -5.39 4.86
N TRP A 72 10.54 -5.72 4.43
CA TRP A 72 11.56 -4.74 4.05
C TRP A 72 11.12 -3.90 2.85
N LEU A 73 10.64 -4.54 1.78
CA LEU A 73 10.14 -3.86 0.59
C LEU A 73 8.88 -3.02 0.89
N THR A 74 8.00 -3.50 1.78
CA THR A 74 6.84 -2.73 2.26
C THR A 74 7.30 -1.43 2.93
N SER A 75 8.38 -1.45 3.70
CA SER A 75 8.93 -0.25 4.36
C SER A 75 9.45 0.77 3.34
N ILE A 76 10.11 0.31 2.27
CA ILE A 76 10.54 1.17 1.16
C ILE A 76 9.33 1.84 0.50
N ALA A 77 8.32 1.04 0.16
CA ALA A 77 7.11 1.53 -0.50
C ALA A 77 6.30 2.50 0.35
N LEU A 78 6.21 2.27 1.66
CA LEU A 78 5.58 3.20 2.59
C LEU A 78 6.29 4.54 2.64
N ASN A 79 7.62 4.56 2.67
CA ASN A 79 8.38 5.80 2.67
C ASN A 79 8.12 6.60 1.39
N LYS A 80 8.08 5.94 0.23
CA LYS A 80 7.69 6.56 -1.04
C LYS A 80 6.28 7.15 -0.98
N CYS A 81 5.31 6.40 -0.48
CA CYS A 81 3.94 6.90 -0.34
C CYS A 81 3.86 8.12 0.60
N ARG A 82 4.57 8.08 1.73
CA ARG A 82 4.63 9.19 2.70
C ARG A 82 5.24 10.45 2.07
N ASP A 83 6.32 10.30 1.30
CA ASP A 83 6.97 11.44 0.64
C ASP A 83 6.05 12.07 -0.41
N MET A 84 5.34 11.27 -1.20
CA MET A 84 4.34 11.77 -2.17
C MET A 84 3.15 12.46 -1.47
N LEU A 85 2.65 11.89 -0.37
CA LEU A 85 1.57 12.51 0.41
C LEU A 85 2.00 13.84 1.05
N ARG A 86 3.27 13.95 1.48
CA ARG A 86 3.84 15.21 1.97
C ARG A 86 3.91 16.24 0.84
N GLY A 87 4.44 15.87 -0.33
CA GLY A 87 4.51 16.77 -1.49
C GLY A 87 3.14 17.26 -1.99
N ARG A 88 2.10 16.42 -1.91
CA ARG A 88 0.71 16.81 -2.22
C ARG A 88 0.19 17.88 -1.26
N LYS A 89 0.46 17.77 0.04
CA LYS A 89 0.05 18.79 1.03
C LYS A 89 0.69 20.16 0.77
N ASP A 90 1.90 20.16 0.21
CA ASP A 90 2.62 21.39 -0.12
C ASP A 90 2.14 22.02 -1.46
N THR A 91 1.33 21.30 -2.25
CA THR A 91 0.90 21.72 -3.61
C THR A 91 -0.60 21.95 -3.77
N VAL A 92 -1.45 21.55 -2.82
CA VAL A 92 -2.91 21.69 -2.95
C VAL A 92 -3.40 23.07 -2.51
N SER A 93 -3.62 23.94 -3.50
CA SER A 93 -4.74 24.89 -3.53
C SER A 93 -5.97 24.18 -4.13
N VAL A 94 -7.15 24.56 -3.68
CA VAL A 94 -8.48 23.95 -3.91
C VAL A 94 -8.83 23.79 -5.40
N ASP A 95 -9.01 22.54 -5.84
CA ASP A 95 -9.97 21.98 -6.84
C ASP A 95 -9.29 20.83 -7.61
N ASP A 96 -9.78 19.59 -7.43
CA ASP A 96 -9.90 18.56 -8.49
C ASP A 96 -10.31 17.21 -7.87
N LEU A 97 -11.59 16.86 -8.01
CA LEU A 97 -12.11 15.50 -7.86
C LEU A 97 -12.76 15.14 -9.20
N GLY A 98 -11.96 14.57 -10.10
CA GLY A 98 -12.36 14.20 -11.46
C GLY A 98 -12.26 12.68 -11.72
N ASP A 99 -13.42 12.11 -12.06
CA ASP A 99 -13.71 10.95 -12.92
C ASP A 99 -12.85 9.68 -12.87
N VAL A 100 -13.52 8.56 -12.51
CA VAL A 100 -13.02 7.19 -12.74
C VAL A 100 -13.97 6.42 -13.67
N LEU A 101 -13.51 6.08 -14.87
CA LEU A 101 -14.20 5.24 -15.85
C LEU A 101 -13.93 3.73 -15.59
N PRO A 102 -14.90 2.81 -15.76
CA PRO A 102 -14.65 1.37 -15.74
C PRO A 102 -14.51 0.74 -17.14
N GLY A 103 -13.44 -0.04 -17.34
CA GLY A 103 -13.22 -0.96 -18.47
C GLY A 103 -13.87 -2.34 -18.28
N LYS A 104 -14.23 -2.99 -19.40
CA LYS A 104 -15.07 -4.20 -19.51
C LYS A 104 -14.33 -5.54 -19.34
N GLY A 105 -15.04 -6.52 -18.76
CA GLY A 105 -14.85 -7.96 -19.05
C GLY A 105 -15.21 -8.89 -17.87
N ALA A 106 -16.10 -9.87 -18.12
CA ALA A 106 -16.65 -10.93 -17.23
C ALA A 106 -17.67 -10.50 -16.13
N ASP A 107 -18.49 -11.47 -15.69
CA ASP A 107 -19.88 -11.34 -15.16
C ASP A 107 -20.28 -9.96 -14.59
N PRO A 108 -21.14 -9.19 -15.29
CA PRO A 108 -21.33 -7.77 -15.01
C PRO A 108 -21.80 -7.44 -13.60
N GLU A 109 -22.73 -8.20 -13.02
CA GLU A 109 -23.36 -7.80 -11.75
C GLU A 109 -22.46 -8.03 -10.54
N GLU A 110 -21.76 -9.17 -10.47
CA GLU A 110 -20.88 -9.49 -9.34
C GLU A 110 -19.59 -8.67 -9.38
N ARG A 111 -19.03 -8.43 -10.58
CA ARG A 111 -17.89 -7.52 -10.75
C ARG A 111 -18.24 -6.07 -10.48
N TYR A 112 -19.43 -5.62 -10.88
CA TYR A 112 -19.90 -4.28 -10.59
C TYR A 112 -20.06 -4.06 -9.08
N ARG A 113 -20.67 -5.02 -8.38
CA ARG A 113 -20.84 -4.95 -6.91
C ARG A 113 -19.51 -5.03 -6.16
N GLN A 114 -18.55 -5.85 -6.61
CA GLN A 114 -17.22 -5.90 -6.03
C GLN A 114 -16.45 -4.60 -6.26
N LYS A 115 -16.51 -4.05 -7.48
CA LYS A 115 -15.88 -2.78 -7.83
C LYS A 115 -16.48 -1.62 -7.03
N GLU A 116 -17.80 -1.55 -6.91
CA GLU A 116 -18.51 -0.58 -6.10
C GLU A 116 -18.07 -0.63 -4.62
N ASN A 117 -17.92 -1.83 -4.05
CA ASN A 117 -17.38 -1.99 -2.70
C ASN A 117 -15.92 -1.56 -2.57
N GLU A 118 -15.09 -1.82 -3.59
CA GLU A 118 -13.68 -1.40 -3.60
C GLU A 118 -13.52 0.11 -3.73
N ASP A 119 -14.39 0.75 -4.51
CA ASP A 119 -14.45 2.20 -4.73
C ASP A 119 -14.92 2.91 -3.44
N VAL A 120 -16.00 2.41 -2.81
CA VAL A 120 -16.47 2.92 -1.51
C VAL A 120 -15.40 2.77 -0.43
N LEU A 121 -14.70 1.63 -0.38
CA LEU A 121 -13.57 1.45 0.54
C LEU A 121 -12.44 2.44 0.23
N GLN A 122 -12.11 2.63 -1.04
CA GLN A 122 -11.04 3.54 -1.45
C GLN A 122 -11.36 4.99 -1.08
N GLU A 123 -12.60 5.43 -1.32
CA GLU A 123 -13.06 6.76 -0.96
C GLU A 123 -13.02 6.98 0.56
N ALA A 124 -13.51 6.00 1.34
CA ALA A 124 -13.48 6.06 2.78
C ALA A 124 -12.05 6.09 3.33
N LEU A 125 -11.13 5.31 2.76
CA LEU A 125 -9.70 5.39 3.09
C LEU A 125 -9.12 6.76 2.74
N GLY A 126 -9.49 7.34 1.59
CA GLY A 126 -9.07 8.68 1.16
C GLY A 126 -9.42 9.78 2.16
N LYS A 127 -10.57 9.65 2.84
CA LYS A 127 -11.04 10.62 3.86
C LYS A 127 -10.33 10.49 5.22
N LEU A 128 -9.60 9.40 5.48
CA LEU A 128 -8.83 9.27 6.71
C LEU A 128 -7.55 10.13 6.66
N PRO A 129 -7.11 10.73 7.78
CA PRO A 129 -5.77 11.30 7.85
C PRO A 129 -4.71 10.21 7.65
N ASP A 130 -3.60 10.56 7.00
CA ASP A 130 -2.60 9.60 6.49
C ASP A 130 -2.13 8.58 7.53
N GLU A 131 -1.89 9.01 8.78
CA GLU A 131 -1.43 8.10 9.84
C GLU A 131 -2.48 7.03 10.21
N TYR A 132 -3.77 7.35 10.12
CA TYR A 132 -4.85 6.39 10.39
C TYR A 132 -5.06 5.48 9.19
N ARG A 133 -5.00 6.03 7.96
CA ARG A 133 -5.05 5.26 6.72
C ARG A 133 -3.94 4.21 6.69
N GLU A 134 -2.71 4.63 6.97
CA GLU A 134 -1.54 3.76 6.98
C GLU A 134 -1.73 2.55 7.91
N VAL A 135 -2.19 2.78 9.14
CA VAL A 135 -2.41 1.69 10.10
C VAL A 135 -3.47 0.72 9.63
N ILE A 136 -4.55 1.20 8.99
CA ILE A 136 -5.57 0.32 8.42
C ILE A 136 -4.98 -0.51 7.28
N VAL A 137 -4.27 0.13 6.34
CA VAL A 137 -3.66 -0.56 5.19
C VAL A 137 -2.68 -1.62 5.67
N LEU A 138 -1.78 -1.29 6.60
CA LEU A 138 -0.79 -2.24 7.07
C LEU A 138 -1.39 -3.36 7.93
N LYS A 139 -2.35 -3.05 8.79
CA LYS A 139 -2.92 -4.07 9.68
C LYS A 139 -3.91 -4.98 8.96
N HIS A 140 -4.80 -4.42 8.16
CA HIS A 140 -5.96 -5.13 7.62
C HIS A 140 -5.77 -5.59 6.17
N ILE A 141 -4.97 -4.87 5.37
CA ILE A 141 -4.72 -5.25 3.96
C ILE A 141 -3.41 -6.04 3.85
N ARG A 142 -2.36 -5.63 4.57
CA ARG A 142 -1.07 -6.33 4.56
C ARG A 142 -0.96 -7.43 5.61
N GLY A 143 -1.84 -7.42 6.61
CA GLY A 143 -1.85 -8.44 7.67
C GLY A 143 -0.67 -8.38 8.64
N LEU A 144 0.07 -7.26 8.66
CA LEU A 144 1.23 -7.11 9.56
C LEU A 144 0.80 -7.09 11.02
N ASP A 145 1.70 -7.51 11.91
CA ASP A 145 1.47 -7.33 13.34
C ASP A 145 1.78 -5.89 13.81
N TYR A 146 1.38 -5.55 15.04
CA TYR A 146 1.62 -4.20 15.55
C TYR A 146 3.10 -3.91 15.79
N ALA A 147 3.92 -4.92 16.06
CA ALA A 147 5.34 -4.76 16.30
C ALA A 147 6.07 -4.40 14.99
N GLU A 148 5.76 -5.08 13.89
CA GLU A 148 6.28 -4.79 12.55
C GLU A 148 5.90 -3.37 12.11
N ILE A 149 4.63 -3.00 12.27
CA ILE A 149 4.15 -1.67 11.88
C ILE A 149 4.79 -0.58 12.76
N ALA A 150 4.92 -0.82 14.08
CA ALA A 150 5.53 0.12 15.00
C ALA A 150 6.99 0.44 14.62
N GLN A 151 7.75 -0.58 14.21
CA GLN A 151 9.11 -0.41 13.71
C GLN A 151 9.15 0.48 12.46
N THR A 152 8.27 0.23 11.48
CA THR A 152 8.23 1.00 10.24
C THR A 152 7.66 2.42 10.42
N ALA A 153 6.79 2.62 11.41
CA ALA A 153 6.16 3.91 11.71
C ALA A 153 6.93 4.76 12.74
N GLY A 154 7.94 4.20 13.42
CA GLY A 154 8.72 4.93 14.43
C GLY A 154 7.91 5.33 15.66
N VAL A 155 6.89 4.55 16.02
CA VAL A 155 6.01 4.80 17.18
C VAL A 155 5.93 3.58 18.08
N SER A 156 5.47 3.74 19.33
CA SER A 156 5.25 2.59 20.21
C SER A 156 4.05 1.75 19.76
N GLU A 157 4.09 0.44 20.02
CA GLU A 157 2.95 -0.46 19.78
C GLU A 157 1.68 0.01 20.50
N GLY A 158 1.81 0.58 21.71
CA GLY A 158 0.69 1.12 22.47
C GLY A 158 0.01 2.28 21.75
N ALA A 159 0.79 3.24 21.26
CA ALA A 159 0.28 4.35 20.45
C ALA A 159 -0.38 3.84 19.16
N LEU A 160 0.22 2.83 18.54
CA LEU A 160 -0.28 2.22 17.32
C LEU A 160 -1.63 1.51 17.51
N LYS A 161 -1.83 0.79 18.63
CA LYS A 161 -3.11 0.13 18.96
C LYS A 161 -4.22 1.16 19.16
N ILE A 162 -3.93 2.27 19.82
CA ILE A 162 -4.88 3.39 19.98
C ILE A 162 -5.22 3.98 18.62
N ARG A 163 -4.20 4.24 17.78
CA ARG A 163 -4.37 4.76 16.43
C ARG A 163 -5.24 3.82 15.57
N ALA A 164 -4.98 2.51 15.63
CA ALA A 164 -5.77 1.50 14.92
C ALA A 164 -7.23 1.47 15.37
N TRP A 165 -7.47 1.56 16.68
CA TRP A 165 -8.83 1.62 17.21
C TRP A 165 -9.58 2.85 16.68
N ARG A 166 -8.96 4.04 16.75
CA ARG A 166 -9.54 5.29 16.22
C ARG A 166 -9.78 5.20 14.71
N ALA A 167 -8.79 4.70 13.96
CA ALA A 167 -8.91 4.55 12.50
C ALA A 167 -10.09 3.68 12.11
N ARG A 168 -10.36 2.58 12.85
CA ARG A 168 -11.52 1.72 12.62
C ARG A 168 -12.84 2.42 12.91
N GLU A 169 -12.92 3.21 13.97
CA GLU A 169 -14.14 3.97 14.29
C GLU A 169 -14.43 5.01 13.20
N MET A 170 -13.42 5.74 12.75
CA MET A 170 -13.54 6.69 11.63
C MET A 170 -13.96 5.99 10.35
N LEU A 171 -13.32 4.87 10.01
CA LEU A 171 -13.64 4.11 8.80
C LEU A 171 -15.08 3.56 8.84
N ARG A 172 -15.53 3.04 9.99
CA ARG A 172 -16.92 2.58 10.18
C ARG A 172 -17.92 3.72 9.97
N PHE A 173 -17.62 4.90 10.49
CA PHE A 173 -18.47 6.08 10.32
C PHE A 173 -18.56 6.46 8.83
N LEU A 174 -17.43 6.59 8.15
CA LEU A 174 -17.34 6.96 6.74
C LEU A 174 -18.05 5.95 5.82
N LEU A 175 -17.91 4.64 6.10
CA LEU A 175 -18.58 3.59 5.34
C LEU A 175 -20.11 3.61 5.54
N LYS A 176 -20.59 3.95 6.74
CA LYS A 176 -22.03 4.07 7.01
C LYS A 176 -22.64 5.29 6.32
N GLU A 177 -21.94 6.42 6.30
CA GLU A 177 -22.41 7.61 5.58
C GLU A 177 -22.43 7.39 4.06
N GLY A 178 -21.42 6.72 3.50
CA GLY A 178 -21.39 6.37 2.07
C GLY A 178 -22.54 5.45 1.64
N GLN A 179 -23.01 4.57 2.52
CA GLN A 179 -24.16 3.70 2.26
C GLN A 179 -25.52 4.42 2.34
N GLY A 180 -25.58 5.66 2.84
CA GLY A 180 -26.82 6.42 2.99
C GLY A 180 -27.27 7.19 1.74
N THR A 181 -26.46 7.24 0.68
CA THR A 181 -26.69 8.11 -0.50
C THR A 181 -27.21 7.36 -1.73
N HIS A 182 -27.57 6.08 -1.59
CA HIS A 182 -28.11 5.24 -2.66
C HIS A 182 -29.50 4.69 -2.30
N VAL A 183 -30.46 5.59 -2.03
CA VAL A 183 -31.90 5.29 -1.99
C VAL A 183 -32.64 6.22 -2.92
#